data_AF-A0A944DTZ6-F1
#
_entry.id   AF-A0A944DTZ6-F1
#
_cell.length_a   1.000
_cell.length_b   1.000
_cell.length_c   1.000
_cell.angle_alpha   90.00
_cell.angle_beta   90.00
_cell.angle_gamma   90.00
#
_symmetry.space_group_name_H-M   'P 1'
#
loop_
_entity.id
_entity.type
_entity.pdbx_description
1 polymer ?
#
loop_
_entity_poly.entity_id
_entity_poly.type
_entity_poly.pdbx_seq_one_letter_code
_entity_poly.pdbx_strand_id
1 'polypeptide(L)'
;MRSQEAEIDRDVAALLAARAFTEIRHLAGGAQHAAQDNSPDEALERIRFLANLSHNLPGVARPRPRKPSRRGKSPGRFDQAMAERPMSWVWNTAGPEARAWMLRHIEQTGLSWTPPPPLPASRRDPSPRTPQQWVSLLLGRWPVKAPAGRQPLPPVANVLKAVDTEAICALHDEARRLRLGLSGSAAWLRAHLAPDGVHYLLPDPAHYYWPGTPDGRGGKIDWWQCTTLLQMCNGEQVSGLVAVRPETFTALPSTLPRKAQLRLVHRVRSIERDTSLWSRDHKAECAPQLCGYVPETTDNAPTTT
;
A
#
# COMPACT_ATOMS: atom_id res chain seq x y z
N MET A 1 14.52 25.41 4.83
CA MET A 1 14.96 24.08 5.32
C MET A 1 14.19 22.91 4.71
N ARG A 2 12.89 22.69 5.00
CA ARG A 2 12.17 21.47 4.55
C ARG A 2 12.19 21.18 3.04
N SER A 3 12.19 22.22 2.20
CA SER A 3 12.30 22.04 0.74
C SER A 3 13.68 21.54 0.29
N GLN A 4 14.74 21.93 1.00
CA GLN A 4 16.13 21.60 0.66
C GLN A 4 16.44 20.15 1.02
N GLU A 5 16.02 19.68 2.19
CA GLU A 5 16.18 18.26 2.56
C GLU A 5 15.43 17.34 1.60
N ALA A 6 14.23 17.74 1.18
CA ALA A 6 13.46 16.99 0.19
C ALA A 6 14.15 16.94 -1.18
N GLU A 7 14.91 17.98 -1.54
CA GLU A 7 15.70 18.02 -2.77
C GLU A 7 16.92 17.10 -2.66
N ILE A 8 17.69 17.20 -1.57
CA ILE A 8 18.83 16.31 -1.31
C ILE A 8 18.39 14.84 -1.32
N ASP A 9 17.27 14.49 -0.68
CA ASP A 9 16.72 13.14 -0.68
C ASP A 9 16.42 12.64 -2.12
N ARG A 10 15.98 13.52 -3.03
CA ARG A 10 15.74 13.16 -4.44
C ARG A 10 17.04 12.97 -5.21
N ASP A 11 18.02 13.82 -4.97
CA ASP A 11 19.34 13.70 -5.60
C ASP A 11 20.04 12.41 -5.16
N VAL A 12 19.96 12.09 -3.87
CA VAL A 12 20.42 10.81 -3.32
C VAL A 12 19.67 9.64 -3.95
N ALA A 13 18.34 9.71 -4.08
CA ALA A 13 17.58 8.65 -4.74
C ALA A 13 18.00 8.45 -6.21
N ALA A 14 18.23 9.53 -6.94
CA ALA A 14 18.69 9.47 -8.32
C ALA A 14 20.10 8.85 -8.44
N LEU A 15 21.01 9.26 -7.56
CA LEU A 15 22.35 8.68 -7.45
C LEU A 15 22.28 7.17 -7.18
N LEU A 16 21.53 6.77 -6.16
CA LEU A 16 21.41 5.37 -5.75
C LEU A 16 20.80 4.52 -6.88
N ALA A 17 19.78 5.02 -7.56
CA ALA A 17 19.21 4.32 -8.71
C ALA A 17 20.25 4.15 -9.82
N ALA A 18 21.00 5.19 -10.16
CA ALA A 18 22.06 5.11 -11.17
C ALA A 18 23.13 4.07 -10.78
N ARG A 19 23.57 4.05 -9.51
CA ARG A 19 24.53 3.06 -9.00
C ARG A 19 23.99 1.64 -9.08
N ALA A 20 22.74 1.42 -8.68
CA ALA A 20 22.09 0.12 -8.77
C ALA A 20 22.00 -0.36 -10.23
N PHE A 21 21.63 0.51 -11.17
CA PHE A 21 21.59 0.15 -12.60
C PHE A 21 22.98 -0.18 -13.17
N THR A 22 24.02 0.57 -12.78
CA THR A 22 25.39 0.25 -13.19
C THR A 22 25.84 -1.12 -12.67
N GLU A 23 25.58 -1.41 -11.39
CA GLU A 23 25.94 -2.68 -10.75
C GLU A 23 25.15 -3.85 -11.37
N ILE A 24 23.84 -3.69 -11.61
CA ILE A 24 23.01 -4.68 -12.32
C ILE A 24 23.58 -4.96 -13.73
N ARG A 25 23.93 -3.90 -14.49
CA ARG A 25 24.48 -4.06 -15.84
C ARG A 25 25.81 -4.79 -15.83
N HIS A 26 26.67 -4.49 -14.85
CA HIS A 26 27.95 -5.17 -14.69
C HIS A 26 27.76 -6.67 -14.40
N LEU A 27 26.86 -7.02 -13.47
CA LEU A 27 26.54 -8.40 -13.14
C LEU A 27 25.88 -9.17 -14.30
N ALA A 28 25.02 -8.51 -15.09
CA ALA A 28 24.31 -9.14 -16.21
C ALA A 28 25.18 -9.33 -17.46
N GLY A 29 26.26 -8.57 -17.64
CA GLY A 29 27.12 -8.58 -18.84
C GLY A 29 28.07 -9.79 -18.96
N GLY A 30 27.79 -10.89 -18.27
CA GLY A 30 28.68 -11.99 -17.88
C GLY A 30 29.39 -12.85 -18.94
N ALA A 31 29.74 -12.34 -20.13
CA ALA A 31 30.50 -13.11 -21.12
C ALA A 31 32.03 -12.99 -21.02
N GLN A 32 32.57 -12.01 -20.26
CA GLN A 32 34.02 -11.74 -20.22
C GLN A 32 34.67 -11.84 -18.83
N HIS A 33 33.91 -12.07 -17.76
CA HIS A 33 34.41 -11.95 -16.38
C HIS A 33 34.30 -13.25 -15.56
N ALA A 34 34.23 -14.41 -16.22
CA ALA A 34 34.20 -15.75 -15.60
C ALA A 34 35.47 -16.13 -14.77
N ALA A 35 36.30 -15.14 -14.43
CA ALA A 35 37.52 -15.30 -13.65
C ALA A 35 37.44 -14.70 -12.23
N GLN A 36 36.30 -14.13 -11.79
CA GLN A 36 36.17 -13.54 -10.45
C GLN A 36 34.97 -14.06 -9.66
N ASP A 37 35.29 -14.87 -8.65
CA ASP A 37 34.74 -15.05 -7.29
C ASP A 37 33.23 -15.19 -7.00
N ASN A 38 32.30 -14.89 -7.91
CA ASN A 38 30.87 -15.01 -7.61
C ASN A 38 30.17 -16.05 -8.50
N SER A 39 29.38 -16.91 -7.87
CA SER A 39 28.52 -17.85 -8.59
C SER A 39 27.40 -17.11 -9.37
N PRO A 40 26.90 -17.68 -10.48
CA PRO A 40 25.76 -17.11 -11.21
C PRO A 40 24.53 -16.87 -10.34
N ASP A 41 24.30 -17.72 -9.34
CA ASP A 41 23.19 -17.61 -8.40
C ASP A 41 23.35 -16.39 -7.47
N GLU A 42 24.56 -16.14 -6.97
CA GLU A 42 24.86 -14.94 -6.18
C GLU A 42 24.69 -13.66 -7.00
N ALA A 43 25.11 -13.67 -8.27
CA ALA A 43 24.90 -12.54 -9.17
C ALA A 43 23.41 -12.26 -9.39
N LEU A 44 22.60 -13.31 -9.56
CA LEU A 44 21.16 -13.18 -9.74
C LEU A 44 20.45 -12.68 -8.48
N GLU A 45 20.81 -13.21 -7.30
CA GLU A 45 20.31 -12.71 -6.01
C GLU A 45 20.67 -11.24 -5.82
N ARG A 46 21.89 -10.85 -6.18
CA ARG A 46 22.33 -9.46 -6.10
C ARG A 46 21.53 -8.54 -7.04
N ILE A 47 21.27 -8.98 -8.27
CA ILE A 47 20.42 -8.24 -9.21
C ILE A 47 19.00 -8.07 -8.65
N ARG A 48 18.41 -9.13 -8.07
CA ARG A 48 17.07 -9.07 -7.44
C ARG A 48 17.06 -8.09 -6.28
N PHE A 49 18.07 -8.12 -5.41
CA PHE A 49 18.24 -7.18 -4.32
C PHE A 49 18.27 -5.72 -4.81
N LEU A 50 19.11 -5.41 -5.80
CA LEU A 50 19.25 -4.05 -6.34
C LEU A 50 18.00 -3.57 -7.08
N ALA A 51 17.35 -4.45 -7.82
CA ALA A 51 16.10 -4.14 -8.51
C ALA A 51 14.99 -3.82 -7.51
N ASN A 52 14.87 -4.62 -6.45
CA ASN A 52 13.91 -4.37 -5.37
C ASN A 52 14.19 -3.06 -4.63
N LEU A 53 15.45 -2.76 -4.31
CA LEU A 53 15.83 -1.48 -3.70
C LEU A 53 15.48 -0.31 -4.62
N SER A 54 15.85 -0.40 -5.90
CA SER A 54 15.61 0.66 -6.90
C SER A 54 14.13 0.91 -7.14
N HIS A 55 13.31 -0.14 -7.15
CA HIS A 55 11.86 -0.03 -7.30
C HIS A 55 11.22 0.83 -6.20
N ASN A 56 11.82 0.82 -4.99
CA ASN A 56 11.30 1.57 -3.84
C ASN A 56 11.83 3.01 -3.78
N LEU A 57 12.91 3.36 -4.49
CA LEU A 57 13.48 4.72 -4.49
C LEU A 57 12.44 5.75 -4.96
N PRO A 58 12.33 6.91 -4.28
CA PRO A 58 11.37 7.93 -4.68
C PRO A 58 11.71 8.38 -6.10
N GLY A 59 10.65 8.48 -6.94
CA GLY A 59 10.76 8.63 -8.39
C GLY A 59 11.96 9.44 -8.86
N VAL A 60 12.91 8.77 -9.50
CA VAL A 60 14.17 9.33 -10.01
C VAL A 60 13.91 10.40 -11.07
N ALA A 61 12.77 10.31 -11.77
CA ALA A 61 12.21 11.39 -12.56
C ALA A 61 11.31 12.26 -11.67
N ARG A 62 11.75 13.48 -11.36
CA ARG A 62 11.05 14.51 -10.54
C ARG A 62 9.53 14.26 -10.46
N PRO A 63 9.04 13.58 -9.41
CA PRO A 63 7.63 13.31 -9.31
C PRO A 63 6.97 14.64 -8.98
N ARG A 64 5.85 14.93 -9.67
CA ARG A 64 4.94 16.00 -9.26
C ARG A 64 4.66 15.88 -7.76
N PRO A 65 4.37 16.98 -7.05
CA PRO A 65 3.99 16.95 -5.64
C PRO A 65 3.01 15.79 -5.41
N ARG A 66 3.32 14.93 -4.43
CA ARG A 66 2.55 13.70 -4.14
C ARG A 66 1.11 14.11 -3.86
N LYS A 67 0.26 14.09 -4.89
CA LYS A 67 -1.16 14.37 -4.73
C LYS A 67 -1.76 13.18 -3.99
N PRO A 68 -2.66 13.41 -3.01
CA PRO A 68 -3.40 12.32 -2.40
C PRO A 68 -3.99 11.46 -3.51
N SER A 69 -3.81 10.15 -3.42
CA SER A 69 -4.36 9.21 -4.40
C SER A 69 -5.88 9.32 -4.49
N ARG A 70 -6.53 9.92 -3.47
CA ARG A 70 -7.97 10.13 -3.35
C ARG A 70 -8.32 11.58 -3.10
N ARG A 71 -9.31 12.08 -3.84
CA ARG A 71 -9.79 13.46 -3.70
C ARG A 71 -10.46 13.67 -2.35
N GLY A 72 -10.08 14.75 -1.66
CA GLY A 72 -10.66 15.13 -0.37
C GLY A 72 -10.21 14.31 0.84
N LYS A 73 -9.24 13.39 0.68
CA LYS A 73 -8.55 12.77 1.81
C LYS A 73 -7.42 13.72 2.25
N SER A 74 -7.40 14.11 3.51
CA SER A 74 -6.26 14.84 4.08
C SER A 74 -5.03 13.92 4.06
N PRO A 75 -3.84 14.44 3.72
CA PRO A 75 -2.60 13.67 3.81
C PRO A 75 -2.41 13.15 5.24
N GLY A 76 -2.15 11.85 5.40
CA GLY A 76 -1.81 11.29 6.71
C GLY A 76 -0.44 11.78 7.19
N ARG A 77 -0.10 11.57 8.46
CA ARG A 77 1.24 11.89 9.00
C ARG A 77 2.35 11.22 8.21
N PHE A 78 2.07 10.01 7.74
CA PHE A 78 2.97 9.25 6.89
C PHE A 78 3.22 9.93 5.54
N ASP A 79 2.16 10.37 4.87
CA ASP A 79 2.25 11.10 3.60
C ASP A 79 3.01 12.43 3.79
N GLN A 80 2.80 13.11 4.93
CA GLN A 80 3.50 14.34 5.28
C GLN A 80 5.00 14.09 5.49
N ALA A 81 5.37 13.09 6.28
CA ALA A 81 6.77 12.70 6.50
C ALA A 81 7.46 12.33 5.17
N MET A 82 6.77 11.58 4.31
CA MET A 82 7.26 11.24 2.96
C MET A 82 7.35 12.44 2.01
N ALA A 83 6.52 13.47 2.20
CA ALA A 83 6.61 14.70 1.42
C ALA A 83 7.77 15.59 1.87
N GLU A 84 8.03 15.64 3.19
CA GLU A 84 9.14 16.38 3.79
C GLU A 84 10.49 15.70 3.55
N ARG A 85 10.54 14.38 3.62
CA ARG A 85 11.74 13.55 3.45
C ARG A 85 11.44 12.36 2.53
N PRO A 86 11.52 12.53 1.20
CA PRO A 86 11.19 11.50 0.20
C PRO A 86 11.88 10.15 0.39
N MET A 87 13.08 10.11 1.00
CA MET A 87 13.79 8.86 1.28
C MET A 87 13.26 8.10 2.51
N SER A 88 12.31 8.68 3.26
CA SER A 88 11.84 8.12 4.55
C SER A 88 11.32 6.69 4.45
N TRP A 89 10.57 6.36 3.40
CA TRP A 89 10.05 5.00 3.20
C TRP A 89 11.19 4.02 3.04
N VAL A 90 12.00 4.22 1.99
CA VAL A 90 13.10 3.33 1.62
C VAL A 90 14.04 3.13 2.79
N TRP A 91 14.47 4.21 3.43
CA TRP A 91 15.38 4.11 4.56
C TRP A 91 14.81 3.29 5.71
N ASN A 92 13.57 3.56 6.11
CA ASN A 92 12.97 2.91 7.27
C ASN A 92 12.51 1.47 6.99
N THR A 93 12.24 1.11 5.73
CA THR A 93 11.87 -0.27 5.35
C THR A 93 13.06 -1.10 4.86
N ALA A 94 14.18 -0.47 4.51
CA ALA A 94 15.40 -1.17 4.11
C ALA A 94 15.97 -2.01 5.26
N GLY A 95 16.38 -3.24 4.94
CA GLY A 95 17.17 -4.07 5.86
C GLY A 95 18.60 -3.53 6.05
N PRO A 96 19.36 -4.09 7.00
CA PRO A 96 20.72 -3.63 7.32
C PRO A 96 21.65 -3.59 6.11
N GLU A 97 21.59 -4.62 5.24
CA GLU A 97 22.40 -4.68 4.02
C GLU A 97 22.07 -3.54 3.05
N ALA A 98 20.79 -3.27 2.79
CA ALA A 98 20.36 -2.18 1.92
C ALA A 98 20.76 -0.80 2.49
N ARG A 99 20.66 -0.60 3.81
CA ARG A 99 21.13 0.63 4.46
C ARG A 99 22.64 0.81 4.32
N ALA A 100 23.41 -0.25 4.55
CA ALA A 100 24.87 -0.22 4.38
C ALA A 100 25.28 0.05 2.93
N TRP A 101 24.59 -0.54 1.97
CA TRP A 101 24.80 -0.27 0.54
C TRP A 101 24.51 1.19 0.20
N MET A 102 23.39 1.75 0.67
CA MET A 102 23.05 3.15 0.43
C MET A 102 24.09 4.10 1.02
N LEU A 103 24.47 3.93 2.28
CA LEU A 103 25.46 4.78 2.96
C LEU A 103 26.81 4.76 2.25
N ARG A 104 27.30 3.57 1.88
CA ARG A 104 28.57 3.41 1.16
C ARG A 104 28.62 4.21 -0.13
N HIS A 105 27.57 4.14 -0.95
CA HIS A 105 27.52 4.86 -2.23
C HIS A 105 27.35 6.37 -2.06
N ILE A 106 26.63 6.80 -1.03
CA ILE A 106 26.50 8.23 -0.68
C ILE A 106 27.86 8.78 -0.24
N GLU A 107 28.55 8.10 0.67
CA GLU A 107 29.89 8.47 1.17
C GLU A 107 30.93 8.55 0.05
N GLN A 108 30.95 7.59 -0.87
CA GLN A 108 31.84 7.59 -2.04
C GLN A 108 31.66 8.79 -2.96
N THR A 109 30.50 9.44 -2.93
CA THR A 109 30.23 10.66 -3.74
C THR A 109 30.50 11.96 -2.99
N GLY A 110 30.86 11.90 -1.70
CA GLY A 110 31.07 13.08 -0.87
C GLY A 110 29.80 13.87 -0.58
N LEU A 111 28.62 13.32 -0.83
CA LEU A 111 27.35 13.98 -0.52
C LEU A 111 27.09 13.95 0.99
N SER A 112 26.89 15.13 1.57
CA SER A 112 26.40 15.24 2.95
C SER A 112 24.91 14.94 2.99
N TRP A 113 24.55 13.74 3.42
CA TRP A 113 23.18 13.31 3.59
C TRP A 113 22.98 12.72 4.99
N THR A 114 21.99 13.25 5.71
CA THR A 114 21.57 12.69 7.00
C THR A 114 20.38 11.78 6.77
N PRO A 115 20.41 10.52 7.24
CA PRO A 115 19.27 9.64 7.10
C PRO A 115 17.98 10.24 7.68
N PRO A 116 16.83 10.01 7.03
CA PRO A 116 15.56 10.55 7.50
C PRO A 116 15.20 9.95 8.86
N PRO A 117 14.48 10.70 9.72
CA PRO A 117 14.05 10.18 11.01
C PRO A 117 13.12 8.97 10.86
N PRO A 118 12.88 8.22 11.95
CA PRO A 118 11.87 7.19 11.96
C PRO A 118 10.52 7.71 11.46
N LEU A 119 9.84 6.91 10.64
CA LEU A 119 8.48 7.23 10.21
C LEU A 119 7.57 7.39 11.44
N PRO A 120 6.63 8.34 11.42
CA PRO A 120 5.72 8.53 12.55
C PRO A 120 4.98 7.22 12.81
N ALA A 121 4.92 6.82 14.09
CA ALA A 121 4.13 5.67 14.49
C ALA A 121 2.69 5.85 13.97
N SER A 122 2.17 4.80 13.32
CA SER A 122 0.79 4.81 12.84
C SER A 122 -0.14 5.03 14.02
N ARG A 123 -1.02 6.03 13.96
CA ARG A 123 -2.04 6.20 15.00
C ARG A 123 -2.91 4.95 15.04
N ARG A 124 -3.11 4.41 16.24
CA ARG A 124 -4.11 3.37 16.50
C ARG A 124 -5.52 3.96 16.44
N ASP A 125 -5.65 5.23 16.83
CA ASP A 125 -6.91 5.95 16.81
C ASP A 125 -7.17 6.70 15.49
N PRO A 126 -8.45 6.85 15.09
CA PRO A 126 -8.82 7.67 13.95
C PRO A 126 -8.34 9.12 14.12
N SER A 127 -7.91 9.75 13.02
CA SER A 127 -7.57 11.17 13.09
C SER A 127 -8.79 12.03 13.48
N PRO A 128 -8.59 13.11 14.26
CA PRO A 128 -9.66 14.05 14.58
C PRO A 128 -10.32 14.59 13.31
N ARG A 129 -11.63 14.79 13.37
CA ARG A 129 -12.37 15.32 12.24
C ARG A 129 -12.02 16.78 12.01
N THR A 130 -11.82 17.15 10.75
CA THR A 130 -11.63 18.55 10.36
C THR A 130 -12.97 19.31 10.35
N PRO A 131 -12.98 20.65 10.49
CA PRO A 131 -14.21 21.44 10.40
C PRO A 131 -15.01 21.19 9.11
N GLN A 132 -14.32 21.00 7.98
CA GLN A 132 -14.96 20.67 6.70
C GLN A 132 -15.66 19.30 6.70
N GLN A 133 -15.08 18.31 7.41
CA GLN A 133 -15.70 17.00 7.59
C GLN A 133 -16.94 17.09 8.49
N TRP A 134 -16.89 17.94 9.53
CA TRP A 134 -18.06 18.23 10.36
C TRP A 134 -19.21 18.85 9.55
N VAL A 135 -18.92 19.87 8.74
CA VAL A 135 -19.92 20.49 7.85
C VAL A 135 -20.49 19.46 6.85
N SER A 136 -19.65 18.61 6.27
CA SER A 136 -20.10 17.58 5.31
C SER A 136 -21.05 16.57 5.97
N LEU A 137 -20.76 16.17 7.21
CA LEU A 137 -21.62 15.29 8.00
C LEU A 137 -22.98 15.92 8.30
N LEU A 138 -22.99 17.20 8.70
CA LEU A 138 -24.23 17.94 8.96
C LEU A 138 -25.09 18.10 7.70
N LEU A 139 -24.46 18.30 6.55
CA LEU A 139 -25.14 18.42 5.25
C LEU A 139 -25.47 17.06 4.59
N GLY A 140 -25.19 15.93 5.25
CA GLY A 140 -25.46 14.60 4.71
C GLY A 140 -24.65 14.23 3.47
N ARG A 141 -23.57 14.97 3.16
CA ARG A 141 -22.82 14.83 1.90
C ARG A 141 -21.88 13.63 1.95
N TRP A 142 -21.96 12.78 0.93
CA TRP A 142 -21.02 11.67 0.77
C TRP A 142 -19.62 12.20 0.44
N PRO A 143 -18.56 11.77 1.15
CA PRO A 143 -17.25 12.40 1.02
C PRO A 143 -16.42 11.86 -0.16
N VAL A 144 -16.78 10.72 -0.75
CA VAL A 144 -16.08 10.15 -1.91
C VAL A 144 -16.46 10.95 -3.16
N LYS A 145 -15.46 11.47 -3.88
CA LYS A 145 -15.66 12.34 -5.05
C LYS A 145 -14.84 11.87 -6.23
N ALA A 146 -15.43 11.98 -7.41
CA ALA A 146 -14.72 11.76 -8.66
C ALA A 146 -13.50 12.69 -8.79
N PRO A 147 -12.36 12.16 -9.26
CA PRO A 147 -11.27 12.95 -9.80
C PRO A 147 -11.75 13.81 -10.98
N ALA A 148 -11.03 14.89 -11.28
CA ALA A 148 -11.36 15.75 -12.42
C ALA A 148 -11.32 14.94 -13.73
N GLY A 149 -12.32 15.17 -14.60
CA GLY A 149 -12.44 14.46 -15.88
C GLY A 149 -12.96 13.02 -15.78
N ARG A 150 -13.40 12.56 -14.60
CA ARG A 150 -13.96 11.21 -14.41
C ARG A 150 -15.42 11.27 -14.01
N GLN A 151 -16.18 10.26 -14.44
CA GLN A 151 -17.57 10.09 -14.02
C GLN A 151 -17.64 9.71 -12.54
N PRO A 152 -18.62 10.24 -11.78
CA PRO A 152 -18.86 9.80 -10.41
C PRO A 152 -19.28 8.33 -10.37
N LEU A 153 -19.03 7.69 -9.23
CA LEU A 153 -19.58 6.37 -8.96
C LEU A 153 -21.12 6.46 -8.91
N PRO A 154 -21.84 5.40 -9.32
CA PRO A 154 -23.29 5.38 -9.27
C PRO A 154 -23.80 5.50 -7.82
N PRO A 155 -25.04 5.98 -7.59
CA PRO A 155 -25.57 6.18 -6.24
C PRO A 155 -25.52 4.96 -5.32
N VAL A 156 -25.63 3.75 -5.87
CA VAL A 156 -25.51 2.48 -5.13
C VAL A 156 -24.15 2.31 -4.44
N ALA A 157 -23.09 2.96 -4.95
CA ALA A 157 -21.76 2.98 -4.34
C ALA A 157 -21.65 3.99 -3.18
N ASN A 158 -22.63 4.88 -3.00
CA ASN A 158 -22.65 5.86 -1.92
C ASN A 158 -23.21 5.25 -0.62
N VAL A 159 -22.78 4.04 -0.29
CA VAL A 159 -23.20 3.29 0.90
C VAL A 159 -21.97 2.66 1.55
N LEU A 160 -21.96 2.60 2.87
CA LEU A 160 -20.97 1.84 3.62
C LEU A 160 -21.64 0.57 4.12
N LYS A 161 -21.07 -0.58 3.77
CA LYS A 161 -21.60 -1.90 4.11
C LYS A 161 -20.91 -2.39 5.38
N ALA A 162 -21.66 -3.03 6.26
CA ALA A 162 -21.12 -3.80 7.38
C ALA A 162 -21.16 -5.27 6.99
N VAL A 163 -20.05 -5.98 7.17
CA VAL A 163 -19.90 -7.39 6.79
C VAL A 163 -19.14 -8.12 7.90
N ASP A 164 -19.42 -9.41 8.06
CA ASP A 164 -18.66 -10.27 8.96
C ASP A 164 -17.33 -10.71 8.34
N THR A 165 -16.54 -11.45 9.12
CA THR A 165 -15.22 -11.94 8.74
C THR A 165 -15.26 -12.93 7.58
N GLU A 166 -16.29 -13.77 7.49
CA GLU A 166 -16.41 -14.72 6.39
C GLU A 166 -16.66 -13.98 5.08
N ALA A 167 -17.60 -13.02 5.07
CA ALA A 167 -17.93 -12.21 3.92
C ALA A 167 -16.74 -11.37 3.45
N ILE A 168 -15.95 -10.76 4.35
CA ILE A 168 -14.78 -9.98 3.92
C ILE A 168 -13.71 -10.89 3.29
N CYS A 169 -13.49 -12.08 3.84
CA CYS A 169 -12.56 -13.05 3.28
C CYS A 169 -13.03 -13.58 1.92
N ALA A 170 -14.33 -13.85 1.76
CA ALA A 170 -14.93 -14.26 0.48
C ALA A 170 -14.75 -13.20 -0.62
N LEU A 171 -14.83 -11.90 -0.28
CA LEU A 171 -14.53 -10.82 -1.23
C LEU A 171 -13.06 -10.84 -1.70
N HIS A 172 -12.13 -11.15 -0.80
CA HIS A 172 -10.71 -11.28 -1.15
C HIS A 172 -10.43 -12.50 -2.03
N ASP A 173 -11.07 -13.64 -1.73
CA ASP A 173 -11.01 -14.85 -2.57
C ASP A 173 -11.60 -14.60 -3.96
N GLU A 174 -12.74 -13.91 -4.04
CA GLU A 174 -13.36 -13.56 -5.31
C GLU A 174 -12.43 -12.64 -6.13
N ALA A 175 -11.88 -11.59 -5.52
CA ALA A 175 -10.95 -10.67 -6.18
C ALA A 175 -9.71 -11.40 -6.74
N ARG A 176 -9.19 -12.36 -5.98
CA ARG A 176 -8.08 -13.24 -6.38
C ARG A 176 -8.48 -14.14 -7.55
N ARG A 177 -9.59 -14.88 -7.42
CA ARG A 177 -10.11 -15.78 -8.46
C ARG A 177 -10.36 -15.07 -9.79
N LEU A 178 -10.91 -13.86 -9.73
CA LEU A 178 -11.20 -13.02 -10.89
C LEU A 178 -10.00 -12.17 -11.35
N ARG A 179 -8.86 -12.24 -10.66
CA ARG A 179 -7.62 -11.48 -10.99
C ARG A 179 -7.88 -9.97 -11.15
N LEU A 180 -8.70 -9.41 -10.27
CA LEU A 180 -9.08 -7.98 -10.27
C LEU A 180 -7.95 -7.08 -9.75
N GLY A 181 -6.91 -7.66 -9.13
CA GLY A 181 -5.88 -6.92 -8.40
C GLY A 181 -6.33 -6.59 -6.97
N LEU A 182 -5.40 -6.06 -6.15
CA LEU A 182 -5.67 -5.70 -4.75
C LEU A 182 -6.24 -6.83 -3.89
N SER A 183 -5.95 -8.08 -4.23
CA SER A 183 -6.31 -9.24 -3.41
C SER A 183 -5.21 -9.50 -2.38
N GLY A 184 -5.47 -9.13 -1.13
CA GLY A 184 -4.74 -9.71 0.01
C GLY A 184 -4.99 -11.22 0.12
N SER A 185 -4.13 -11.93 0.84
CA SER A 185 -4.37 -13.36 1.14
C SER A 185 -5.58 -13.51 2.05
N ALA A 186 -6.65 -14.14 1.56
CA ALA A 186 -7.82 -14.42 2.38
C ALA A 186 -7.50 -15.38 3.53
N ALA A 187 -6.57 -16.33 3.32
CA ALA A 187 -6.06 -17.20 4.37
C ALA A 187 -5.37 -16.39 5.48
N TRP A 188 -4.54 -15.41 5.10
CA TRP A 188 -3.94 -14.49 6.07
C TRP A 188 -5.03 -13.70 6.81
N LEU A 189 -6.02 -13.15 6.12
CA LEU A 189 -7.10 -12.42 6.78
C LEU A 189 -7.89 -13.29 7.78
N ARG A 190 -8.27 -14.52 7.39
CA ARG A 190 -9.00 -15.43 8.29
C ARG A 190 -8.24 -15.72 9.59
N ALA A 191 -6.91 -15.82 9.53
CA ALA A 191 -6.09 -16.08 10.70
C ALA A 191 -5.93 -14.86 11.64
N HIS A 192 -6.16 -13.63 11.16
CA HIS A 192 -5.80 -12.41 11.89
C HIS A 192 -6.96 -11.44 12.15
N LEU A 193 -8.11 -11.64 11.50
CA LEU A 193 -9.31 -10.86 11.80
C LEU A 193 -9.98 -11.38 13.08
N ALA A 194 -10.70 -10.51 13.78
CA ALA A 194 -11.57 -10.94 14.87
C ALA A 194 -12.67 -11.83 14.29
N PRO A 195 -12.85 -13.09 14.74
CA PRO A 195 -13.71 -14.07 14.07
C PRO A 195 -15.18 -13.65 14.01
N ASP A 196 -15.67 -12.98 15.05
CA ASP A 196 -17.03 -12.41 15.12
C ASP A 196 -17.03 -10.89 14.87
N GLY A 197 -15.98 -10.40 14.21
CA GLY A 197 -15.76 -8.99 13.96
C GLY A 197 -16.71 -8.40 12.93
N VAL A 198 -17.09 -7.14 13.11
CA VAL A 198 -17.80 -6.37 12.09
C VAL A 198 -16.78 -5.51 11.33
N HIS A 199 -16.67 -5.78 10.04
CA HIS A 199 -15.82 -5.06 9.11
C HIS A 199 -16.67 -4.10 8.27
N TYR A 200 -16.05 -3.03 7.80
CA TYR A 200 -16.75 -2.05 6.98
C TYR A 200 -16.13 -1.92 5.60
N LEU A 201 -16.98 -1.87 4.57
CA LEU A 201 -16.59 -1.78 3.18
C LEU A 201 -17.09 -0.46 2.58
N LEU A 202 -16.18 0.28 1.95
CA LEU A 202 -16.46 1.59 1.35
C LEU A 202 -15.88 1.65 -0.06
N PRO A 203 -16.70 1.83 -1.11
CA PRO A 203 -16.21 2.19 -2.44
C PRO A 203 -15.52 3.57 -2.38
N ASP A 204 -14.19 3.57 -2.42
CA ASP A 204 -13.36 4.78 -2.36
C ASP A 204 -12.12 4.61 -3.24
N PRO A 205 -12.29 4.59 -4.59
CA PRO A 205 -11.19 4.29 -5.47
C PRO A 205 -10.14 5.40 -5.51
N ALA A 206 -8.88 4.99 -5.55
CA ALA A 206 -7.77 5.84 -5.93
C ALA A 206 -7.93 6.31 -7.39
N HIS A 207 -7.31 7.43 -7.71
CA HIS A 207 -7.36 8.02 -9.05
C HIS A 207 -7.00 7.02 -10.15
N TYR A 208 -5.96 6.21 -9.94
CA TYR A 208 -5.46 5.23 -10.91
C TYR A 208 -6.26 3.91 -10.94
N TYR A 209 -7.15 3.68 -9.97
CA TYR A 209 -8.09 2.55 -9.96
C TYR A 209 -9.54 2.99 -10.14
N TRP A 210 -9.76 4.20 -10.63
CA TRP A 210 -11.12 4.67 -10.86
C TRP A 210 -11.75 3.86 -12.01
N PRO A 211 -13.03 3.47 -11.92
CA PRO A 211 -13.69 2.73 -12.99
C PRO A 211 -13.60 3.44 -14.35
N GLY A 212 -13.43 2.65 -15.41
CA GLY A 212 -13.21 3.14 -16.77
C GLY A 212 -11.76 3.50 -17.12
N THR A 213 -10.82 3.48 -16.17
CA THR A 213 -9.38 3.56 -16.48
C THR A 213 -8.95 2.34 -17.29
N PRO A 214 -8.02 2.47 -18.26
CA PRO A 214 -7.39 1.31 -18.86
C PRO A 214 -6.81 0.38 -17.81
N ASP A 215 -7.08 -0.92 -17.91
CA ASP A 215 -6.34 -1.91 -17.15
C ASP A 215 -5.00 -2.20 -17.87
N GLY A 216 -4.03 -2.74 -17.16
CA GLY A 216 -2.73 -3.10 -17.75
C GLY A 216 -2.79 -4.22 -18.80
N ARG A 217 -4.00 -4.69 -19.16
CA ARG A 217 -4.28 -5.81 -20.08
C ARG A 217 -5.06 -5.36 -21.31
N GLY A 218 -5.22 -4.04 -21.53
CA GLY A 218 -5.92 -3.48 -22.69
C GLY A 218 -7.43 -3.39 -22.56
N GLY A 219 -8.00 -3.77 -21.40
CA GLY A 219 -9.39 -3.58 -21.03
C GLY A 219 -9.61 -2.29 -20.22
N LYS A 220 -10.76 -2.20 -19.54
CA LYS A 220 -11.09 -1.12 -18.60
C LYS A 220 -11.41 -1.70 -17.24
N ILE A 221 -11.07 -0.95 -16.19
CA ILE A 221 -11.46 -1.29 -14.81
C ILE A 221 -13.00 -1.23 -14.71
N ASP A 222 -13.61 -2.38 -14.45
CA ASP A 222 -15.05 -2.60 -14.27
C ASP A 222 -15.44 -2.91 -12.82
N TRP A 223 -14.47 -2.99 -11.92
CA TRP A 223 -14.63 -3.22 -10.48
C TRP A 223 -14.38 -1.94 -9.67
N TRP A 224 -14.79 -1.93 -8.41
CA TRP A 224 -14.56 -0.83 -7.48
C TRP A 224 -13.46 -1.18 -6.48
N GLN A 225 -12.42 -0.34 -6.40
CA GLN A 225 -11.54 -0.38 -5.24
C GLN A 225 -12.33 0.05 -4.01
N CYS A 226 -12.51 -0.89 -3.09
CA CYS A 226 -13.11 -0.65 -1.81
C CYS A 226 -12.03 -0.53 -0.73
N THR A 227 -12.17 0.47 0.14
CA THR A 227 -11.41 0.57 1.38
C THR A 227 -12.14 -0.20 2.45
N THR A 228 -11.42 -1.06 3.15
CA THR A 228 -11.95 -1.81 4.29
C THR A 228 -11.50 -1.16 5.59
N LEU A 229 -12.37 -1.16 6.60
CA LEU A 229 -11.98 -0.98 7.99
C LEU A 229 -12.16 -2.33 8.68
N LEU A 230 -11.04 -2.92 9.03
CA LEU A 230 -10.95 -4.28 9.52
C LEU A 230 -10.71 -4.28 11.03
N GLN A 231 -11.43 -5.13 11.75
CA GLN A 231 -11.15 -5.42 13.15
C GLN A 231 -10.23 -6.63 13.24
N MET A 232 -9.05 -6.45 13.82
CA MET A 232 -8.05 -7.50 14.00
C MET A 232 -8.36 -8.32 15.25
N CYS A 233 -7.78 -9.51 15.37
CA CYS A 233 -7.99 -10.44 16.50
C CYS A 233 -7.62 -9.85 17.87
N ASN A 234 -6.69 -8.90 17.90
CA ASN A 234 -6.31 -8.15 19.11
C ASN A 234 -7.17 -6.91 19.37
N GLY A 235 -8.26 -6.72 18.62
CA GLY A 235 -9.17 -5.58 18.73
C GLY A 235 -8.70 -4.31 18.02
N GLU A 236 -7.48 -4.26 17.46
CA GLU A 236 -7.04 -3.11 16.66
C GLU A 236 -7.90 -2.94 15.40
N GLN A 237 -8.04 -1.69 14.95
CA GLN A 237 -8.67 -1.38 13.67
C GLN A 237 -7.64 -0.92 12.64
N VAL A 238 -7.65 -1.56 11.48
CA VAL A 238 -6.73 -1.26 10.39
C VAL A 238 -7.47 -1.05 9.08
N SER A 239 -6.87 -0.31 8.17
CA SER A 239 -7.39 -0.17 6.81
C SER A 239 -6.86 -1.27 5.89
N GLY A 240 -7.71 -1.76 5.00
CA GLY A 240 -7.29 -2.62 3.89
C GLY A 240 -7.87 -2.13 2.56
N LEU A 241 -7.54 -2.87 1.50
CA LEU A 241 -8.07 -2.63 0.16
C LEU A 241 -8.52 -3.97 -0.43
N VAL A 242 -9.64 -3.93 -1.14
CA VAL A 242 -10.14 -5.08 -1.92
C VAL A 242 -10.84 -4.58 -3.17
N ALA A 243 -10.64 -5.26 -4.29
CA ALA A 243 -11.39 -5.03 -5.52
C ALA A 243 -12.72 -5.78 -5.45
N VAL A 244 -13.85 -5.09 -5.66
CA VAL A 244 -15.18 -5.70 -5.58
C VAL A 244 -15.98 -5.35 -6.83
N ARG A 245 -16.65 -6.33 -7.42
CA ARG A 245 -17.56 -6.09 -8.54
C ARG A 245 -18.78 -5.28 -8.10
N PRO A 246 -19.33 -4.39 -8.96
CA PRO A 246 -20.56 -3.65 -8.65
C PRO A 246 -21.72 -4.56 -8.25
N GLU A 247 -21.86 -5.71 -8.90
CA GLU A 247 -22.92 -6.68 -8.63
C GLU A 247 -22.78 -7.30 -7.24
N THR A 248 -21.57 -7.79 -6.91
CA THR A 248 -21.25 -8.33 -5.59
C THR A 248 -21.48 -7.28 -4.49
N PHE A 249 -20.99 -6.06 -4.67
CA PHE A 249 -21.18 -4.99 -3.69
C PHE A 249 -22.67 -4.66 -3.46
N THR A 250 -23.45 -4.65 -4.53
CA THR A 250 -24.88 -4.35 -4.48
C THR A 250 -25.64 -5.41 -3.70
N ALA A 251 -25.28 -6.68 -3.87
CA ALA A 251 -25.87 -7.83 -3.17
C ALA A 251 -25.58 -7.84 -1.66
N LEU A 252 -24.51 -7.19 -1.19
CA LEU A 252 -24.19 -7.12 0.24
C LEU A 252 -25.28 -6.39 1.03
N PRO A 253 -25.57 -6.81 2.27
CA PRO A 253 -26.58 -6.16 3.10
C PRO A 253 -26.21 -4.72 3.45
N SER A 254 -27.21 -3.82 3.44
CA SER A 254 -27.05 -2.42 3.84
C SER A 254 -27.85 -2.14 5.11
N THR A 255 -27.36 -2.64 6.24
CA THR A 255 -28.05 -2.59 7.55
C THR A 255 -27.81 -1.30 8.34
N LEU A 256 -26.82 -0.50 7.96
CA LEU A 256 -26.43 0.69 8.73
C LEU A 256 -27.32 1.90 8.41
N PRO A 257 -27.84 2.62 9.44
CA PRO A 257 -28.49 3.90 9.25
C PRO A 257 -27.58 4.92 8.58
N ARG A 258 -28.13 5.81 7.74
CA ARG A 258 -27.36 6.78 6.95
C ARG A 258 -26.40 7.65 7.79
N LYS A 259 -26.84 8.09 8.97
CA LYS A 259 -26.03 8.89 9.90
C LYS A 259 -24.83 8.10 10.44
N ALA A 260 -25.00 6.80 10.70
CA ALA A 260 -23.93 5.90 11.12
C ALA A 260 -22.92 5.69 9.98
N GLN A 261 -23.42 5.47 8.75
CA GLN A 261 -22.57 5.36 7.57
C GLN A 261 -21.66 6.58 7.41
N LEU A 262 -22.22 7.80 7.41
CA LEU A 262 -21.41 9.02 7.24
C LEU A 262 -20.34 9.18 8.32
N ARG A 263 -20.65 8.83 9.58
CA ARG A 263 -19.66 8.85 10.67
C ARG A 263 -18.53 7.85 10.45
N LEU A 264 -18.86 6.63 10.00
CA LEU A 264 -17.91 5.55 9.73
C LEU A 264 -17.06 5.79 8.48
N VAL A 265 -17.63 6.38 7.43
CA VAL A 265 -16.87 6.71 6.21
C VAL A 265 -15.70 7.63 6.52
N HIS A 266 -15.90 8.62 7.39
CA HIS A 266 -14.81 9.47 7.87
C HIS A 266 -13.75 8.66 8.64
N ARG A 267 -14.18 7.72 9.49
CA ARG A 267 -13.28 6.82 10.24
C ARG A 267 -12.43 5.98 9.29
N VAL A 268 -13.06 5.25 8.36
CA VAL A 268 -12.40 4.43 7.31
C VAL A 268 -11.34 5.25 6.57
N ARG A 269 -11.66 6.49 6.20
CA ARG A 269 -10.72 7.36 5.46
C ARG A 269 -9.63 8.01 6.31
N SER A 270 -9.73 7.92 7.64
CA SER A 270 -8.83 8.55 8.60
C SER A 270 -7.87 7.58 9.30
N ILE A 271 -8.12 6.28 9.21
CA ILE A 271 -7.20 5.25 9.71
C ILE A 271 -5.94 5.27 8.85
N GLU A 272 -4.80 5.42 9.52
CA GLU A 272 -3.47 5.43 8.89
C GLU A 272 -2.82 4.06 8.91
N ARG A 273 -3.14 3.23 9.91
CA ARG A 273 -2.60 1.89 10.07
C ARG A 273 -3.27 0.95 9.08
N ASP A 274 -2.48 0.33 8.21
CA ASP A 274 -2.97 -0.68 7.26
C ASP A 274 -2.62 -2.11 7.68
N THR A 275 -3.16 -3.09 6.95
CA THR A 275 -2.87 -4.51 7.19
C THR A 275 -1.38 -4.81 7.13
N SER A 276 -0.62 -4.18 6.22
CA SER A 276 0.82 -4.42 6.04
C SER A 276 1.64 -3.97 7.25
N LEU A 277 1.34 -2.77 7.79
CA LEU A 277 1.96 -2.26 9.01
C LEU A 277 1.60 -3.13 10.20
N TRP A 278 0.35 -3.59 10.29
CA TRP A 278 -0.06 -4.50 11.35
C TRP A 278 0.68 -5.85 11.26
N SER A 279 0.76 -6.47 10.08
CA SER A 279 1.49 -7.73 9.88
C SER A 279 2.96 -7.61 10.25
N ARG A 280 3.60 -6.49 9.87
CA ARG A 280 5.01 -6.25 10.18
C ARG A 280 5.24 -6.21 11.68
N ASP A 281 4.41 -5.47 12.41
CA ASP A 281 4.58 -5.26 13.84
C ASP A 281 4.24 -6.53 14.66
N HIS A 282 3.39 -7.42 14.13
CA HIS A 282 3.00 -8.68 14.78
C HIS A 282 3.71 -9.91 14.19
N LYS A 283 4.75 -9.71 13.37
CA LYS A 283 5.46 -10.80 12.69
C LYS A 283 6.04 -11.82 13.68
N ALA A 284 6.57 -11.37 14.81
CA ALA A 284 7.12 -12.25 15.85
C ALA A 284 6.04 -13.07 16.57
N GLU A 285 4.83 -12.52 16.65
CA GLU A 285 3.68 -13.15 17.33
C GLU A 285 2.91 -14.10 16.40
N CYS A 286 3.17 -14.07 15.09
CA CYS A 286 2.56 -14.95 14.10
C CYS A 286 3.49 -16.06 13.61
N ALA A 287 4.02 -16.86 14.54
CA ALA A 287 4.51 -18.18 14.17
C ALA A 287 3.32 -19.09 13.81
N PRO A 288 3.44 -20.06 12.89
CA PRO A 288 2.35 -20.99 12.55
C PRO A 288 1.73 -21.68 13.76
N GLN A 289 2.53 -21.92 14.81
CA GLN A 289 2.09 -22.53 16.06
C GLN A 289 1.26 -21.57 16.94
N LEU A 290 1.38 -20.25 16.74
CA LEU A 290 0.73 -19.21 17.56
C LEU A 290 -0.50 -18.62 16.88
N CYS A 291 -0.40 -18.26 15.59
CA CYS A 291 -1.51 -17.65 14.83
C CYS A 291 -2.23 -18.65 13.91
N GLY A 292 -1.75 -19.89 13.78
CA GLY A 292 -2.32 -20.89 12.87
C GLY A 292 -2.09 -20.61 11.38
N TYR A 293 -1.45 -19.49 11.02
CA TYR A 293 -1.16 -19.14 9.64
C TYR A 293 0.09 -19.87 9.14
N VAL A 294 -0.11 -20.76 8.16
CA VAL A 294 0.97 -21.31 7.34
C VAL A 294 1.02 -20.47 6.05
N PRO A 295 2.14 -19.80 5.74
CA PRO A 295 2.28 -19.11 4.46
C PRO A 295 2.02 -20.07 3.32
N GLU A 296 1.19 -19.67 2.35
CA GLU A 296 1.04 -20.42 1.09
C GLU A 296 2.45 -20.54 0.47
N THR A 297 3.00 -21.74 0.35
CA THR A 297 4.25 -21.96 -0.40
C THR A 297 3.98 -21.46 -1.81
N THR A 298 4.71 -20.43 -2.24
CA THR A 298 4.75 -20.04 -3.64
C THR A 298 5.47 -21.16 -4.39
N ASP A 299 4.76 -22.23 -4.71
CA ASP A 299 5.20 -23.26 -5.64
C ASP A 299 5.23 -22.64 -7.03
N ASN A 300 6.27 -21.84 -7.28
CA ASN A 300 6.78 -21.60 -8.62
C ASN A 300 7.54 -22.85 -9.05
N ALA A 301 6.83 -23.97 -9.21
CA ALA A 301 7.36 -25.05 -10.02
C ALA A 301 7.31 -24.57 -11.48
N PRO A 302 8.43 -24.53 -12.22
CA PRO A 302 8.39 -24.24 -13.64
C PRO A 302 7.60 -25.36 -14.32
N THR A 303 6.51 -25.00 -14.99
CA THR A 303 5.83 -25.90 -15.91
C THR A 303 6.78 -26.16 -17.07
N THR A 304 7.50 -27.28 -17.00
CA THR A 304 8.20 -27.85 -18.15
C THR A 304 7.16 -28.12 -19.22
N THR A 305 7.24 -27.39 -20.32
CA THR A 305 6.55 -27.70 -21.58
C THR A 305 7.62 -28.10 -22.58
#